data_AF-A0A388RLW0-F1
#
_entry.id   AF-A0A388RLW0-F1
#
_cell.length_a   1.000
_cell.length_b   1.000
_cell.length_c   1.000
_cell.angle_alpha   90.00
_cell.angle_beta   90.00
_cell.angle_gamma   90.00
#
_symmetry.space_group_name_H-M   'P 1'
#
loop_
_entity.id
_entity.type
_entity.pdbx_description
1 polymer ?
#
loop_
_entity_poly.entity_id
_entity_poly.type
_entity_poly.pdbx_seq_one_letter_code
_entity_poly.pdbx_strand_id
1 'polypeptide(L)'
;MTPQFHPLRVAQVRPETADTISIAFEVPETLRDAYRFTQGQFLTLKAPVDGKDLRRSYSICSAVQDYDAQGELRVAVKLVEDGLFSSHLHDSIAPGQVIDVMTPDGRFHVPLEPAAARHYVAFAAGSGITPVLSLIRTTLPAEPRSRFTLVYGNRNVDSIIFSETLEDLKNQYLSRFTLYHVLSRQPQEVDLLHGRLDHARVTAFLEALIPVDDIDAAFVCGPASMIDEAEAALRDAGVDPHRIHAERFGVPLARAKPKPAHTSTDHAGTAELVVVLDGKQHSMRLPMEDANVLDTALAAGLDLPYACKGGVCCTCRAKVLEGQVEMEKNYTLEPWEMEKGFVLTCQARALTPRVVVSYDER
;
A
#
# COMPACT_ATOMS: atom_id res chain seq x y z
N MET A 1 17.91 4.72 -1.53
CA MET A 1 18.46 3.53 -2.22
C MET A 1 17.34 2.88 -3.01
N THR A 2 17.65 2.30 -4.16
CA THR A 2 16.71 1.51 -4.97
C THR A 2 16.21 0.31 -4.14
N PRO A 3 14.90 -0.01 -4.11
CA PRO A 3 14.41 -1.19 -3.40
C PRO A 3 15.04 -2.48 -3.91
N GLN A 4 15.43 -3.37 -2.99
CA GLN A 4 16.12 -4.62 -3.31
C GLN A 4 15.45 -5.82 -2.65
N PHE A 5 15.44 -6.96 -3.34
CA PHE A 5 15.00 -8.23 -2.77
C PHE A 5 16.13 -8.91 -2.00
N HIS A 6 15.80 -9.41 -0.81
CA HIS A 6 16.64 -10.36 -0.10
C HIS A 6 15.84 -11.59 0.28
N PRO A 7 16.46 -12.78 0.28
CA PRO A 7 15.83 -13.97 0.82
C PRO A 7 15.76 -13.87 2.34
N LEU A 8 14.56 -13.78 2.89
CA LEU A 8 14.33 -13.78 4.34
C LEU A 8 13.67 -15.08 4.78
N ARG A 9 14.07 -15.56 5.96
CA ARG A 9 13.47 -16.75 6.57
C ARG A 9 12.19 -16.33 7.32
N VAL A 10 11.13 -17.11 7.19
CA VAL A 10 9.89 -16.91 7.94
C VAL A 10 10.12 -17.31 9.40
N ALA A 11 10.07 -16.36 10.30
CA ALA A 11 10.22 -16.60 11.74
C ALA A 11 8.97 -17.28 12.31
N GLN A 12 7.79 -16.76 11.92
CA GLN A 12 6.52 -17.19 12.48
C GLN A 12 5.38 -16.96 11.48
N VAL A 13 4.41 -17.86 11.50
CA VAL A 13 3.10 -17.68 10.85
C VAL A 13 2.04 -17.79 11.93
N ARG A 14 1.14 -16.80 12.01
CA ARG A 14 0.08 -16.74 13.02
C ARG A 14 -1.29 -16.56 12.35
N PRO A 15 -2.29 -17.41 12.64
CA PRO A 15 -3.67 -17.14 12.25
C PRO A 15 -4.21 -15.92 13.01
N GLU A 16 -4.74 -14.93 12.29
CA GLU A 16 -5.38 -13.75 12.88
C GLU A 16 -6.92 -13.85 12.82
N THR A 17 -7.44 -14.43 11.73
CA THR A 17 -8.85 -14.77 11.52
C THR A 17 -8.92 -16.05 10.69
N ALA A 18 -10.13 -16.56 10.44
CA ALA A 18 -10.34 -17.71 9.56
C ALA A 18 -9.84 -17.49 8.11
N ASP A 19 -9.72 -16.23 7.67
CA ASP A 19 -9.29 -15.85 6.32
C ASP A 19 -8.02 -14.99 6.31
N THR A 20 -7.31 -14.84 7.43
CA THR A 20 -6.12 -13.99 7.51
C THR A 20 -5.03 -14.62 8.36
N ILE A 21 -3.82 -14.65 7.83
CA ILE A 21 -2.60 -15.01 8.56
C ILE A 21 -1.67 -13.80 8.64
N SER A 22 -0.80 -13.74 9.64
CA SER A 22 0.34 -12.85 9.68
C SER A 22 1.65 -13.63 9.61
N ILE A 23 2.65 -13.04 8.98
CA ILE A 23 3.95 -13.65 8.68
C ILE A 23 5.03 -12.71 9.20
N ALA A 24 5.86 -13.19 10.12
CA ALA A 24 7.04 -12.49 10.60
C ALA A 24 8.30 -13.00 9.91
N PHE A 25 9.24 -12.11 9.65
CA PHE A 25 10.49 -12.41 8.97
C PHE A 25 11.70 -12.25 9.89
N GLU A 26 12.66 -13.17 9.76
CA GLU A 26 13.98 -13.03 10.35
C GLU A 26 14.83 -12.12 9.45
N VAL A 27 15.13 -10.91 9.92
CA VAL A 27 16.04 -10.00 9.23
C VAL A 27 17.46 -10.21 9.76
N PRO A 28 18.42 -10.67 8.93
CA PRO A 28 19.82 -10.81 9.33
C PRO A 28 20.40 -9.47 9.83
N GLU A 29 21.33 -9.52 10.79
CA GLU A 29 21.90 -8.30 11.39
C GLU A 29 22.49 -7.35 10.34
N THR A 30 23.14 -7.89 9.30
CA THR A 30 23.72 -7.12 8.20
C THR A 30 22.69 -6.39 7.32
N LEU A 31 21.41 -6.77 7.40
CA LEU A 31 20.30 -6.19 6.65
C LEU A 31 19.38 -5.33 7.52
N ARG A 32 19.63 -5.22 8.84
CA ARG A 32 18.76 -4.48 9.77
C ARG A 32 18.48 -3.05 9.30
N ASP A 33 19.51 -2.32 8.89
CA ASP A 33 19.32 -0.94 8.44
C ASP A 33 18.55 -0.84 7.12
N ALA A 34 18.68 -1.84 6.23
CA ALA A 34 17.96 -1.86 4.95
C ALA A 34 16.47 -2.18 5.10
N TYR A 35 16.06 -2.79 6.22
CA TYR A 35 14.67 -3.13 6.53
C TYR A 35 14.05 -2.26 7.62
N ARG A 36 14.75 -1.22 8.10
CA ARG A 36 14.12 -0.14 8.86
C ARG A 36 13.02 0.48 8.01
N PHE A 37 11.87 0.72 8.63
CA PHE A 37 10.70 1.25 7.95
C PHE A 37 10.10 2.43 8.72
N THR A 38 9.32 3.22 8.01
CA THR A 38 8.38 4.19 8.58
C THR A 38 7.02 3.53 8.70
N GLN A 39 6.27 3.81 9.77
CA GLN A 39 4.93 3.26 9.97
C GLN A 39 4.05 3.43 8.73
N GLY A 40 3.22 2.45 8.42
CA GLY A 40 2.39 2.48 7.20
C GLY A 40 3.10 2.11 5.89
N GLN A 41 4.40 1.79 5.91
CA GLN A 41 5.07 1.17 4.77
C GLN A 41 4.68 -0.31 4.60
N PHE A 42 5.02 -0.86 3.43
CA PHE A 42 4.76 -2.26 3.05
C PHE A 42 6.04 -2.98 2.63
N LEU A 43 5.97 -4.31 2.60
CA LEU A 43 6.96 -5.17 1.97
C LEU A 43 6.38 -5.77 0.69
N THR A 44 7.20 -5.94 -0.34
CA THR A 44 6.82 -6.75 -1.51
C THR A 44 7.41 -8.14 -1.35
N LEU A 45 6.53 -9.15 -1.31
CA LEU A 45 6.90 -10.55 -1.32
C LEU A 45 6.93 -11.07 -2.76
N LYS A 46 7.92 -11.91 -3.06
CA LYS A 46 8.06 -12.59 -4.35
C LYS A 46 8.20 -14.09 -4.13
N ALA A 47 7.39 -14.86 -4.84
CA ALA A 47 7.42 -16.33 -4.81
C ALA A 47 7.02 -16.91 -6.18
N PRO A 48 7.57 -18.08 -6.55
CA PRO A 48 7.15 -18.79 -7.74
C PRO A 48 5.78 -19.44 -7.50
N VAL A 49 4.80 -19.07 -8.32
CA VAL A 49 3.46 -19.66 -8.33
C VAL A 49 3.17 -20.13 -9.76
N ASP A 50 2.88 -21.42 -9.94
CA ASP A 50 2.65 -22.05 -11.25
C ASP A 50 3.76 -21.75 -12.28
N GLY A 51 5.01 -21.75 -11.83
CA GLY A 51 6.18 -21.49 -12.67
C GLY A 51 6.38 -20.02 -13.08
N LYS A 52 5.64 -19.08 -12.46
CA LYS A 52 5.79 -17.64 -12.66
C LYS A 52 6.15 -16.94 -11.35
N ASP A 53 7.11 -16.02 -11.42
CA ASP A 53 7.41 -15.15 -10.29
C ASP A 53 6.28 -14.14 -10.11
N LEU A 54 5.50 -14.34 -9.06
CA LEU A 54 4.47 -13.40 -8.65
C LEU A 54 5.02 -12.50 -7.55
N ARG A 55 4.65 -11.22 -7.62
CA ARG A 55 5.01 -10.19 -6.62
C ARG A 55 3.74 -9.61 -6.01
N ARG A 56 3.64 -9.51 -4.69
CA ARG A 56 2.52 -8.83 -4.00
C ARG A 56 3.02 -8.02 -2.82
N SER A 57 2.45 -6.83 -2.65
CA SER A 57 2.75 -5.96 -1.52
C SER A 57 1.80 -6.21 -0.36
N TYR A 58 2.33 -6.24 0.84
CA TYR A 58 1.59 -6.37 2.10
C TYR A 58 2.11 -5.37 3.11
N SER A 59 1.21 -4.56 3.65
CA SER A 59 1.57 -3.51 4.61
C SER A 59 2.12 -4.12 5.89
N ILE A 60 3.15 -3.48 6.43
CA ILE A 60 3.77 -3.85 7.69
C ILE A 60 2.77 -3.55 8.80
N CYS A 61 2.52 -4.52 9.69
CA CYS A 61 1.56 -4.42 10.79
C CYS A 61 2.22 -4.43 12.18
N SER A 62 3.53 -4.15 12.23
CA SER A 62 4.34 -4.00 13.44
C SER A 62 4.70 -2.53 13.68
N ALA A 63 5.07 -2.18 14.92
CA ALA A 63 5.54 -0.83 15.23
C ALA A 63 7.01 -0.66 14.85
N VAL A 64 7.41 0.56 14.51
CA VAL A 64 8.83 0.88 14.22
C VAL A 64 9.70 0.57 15.45
N GLN A 65 9.20 0.85 16.65
CA GLN A 65 9.90 0.60 17.91
C GLN A 65 10.12 -0.90 18.17
N ASP A 66 9.19 -1.76 17.76
CA ASP A 66 9.34 -3.21 17.88
C ASP A 66 10.41 -3.72 16.91
N TYR A 67 10.48 -3.15 15.72
CA TYR A 67 11.55 -3.46 14.78
C TYR A 67 12.92 -3.04 15.34
N ASP A 68 13.02 -1.82 15.84
CA ASP A 68 14.28 -1.30 16.37
C ASP A 68 14.79 -2.12 17.56
N ALA A 69 13.89 -2.44 18.50
CA ALA A 69 14.24 -3.15 19.73
C ALA A 69 14.54 -4.64 19.52
N GLN A 70 13.77 -5.33 18.69
CA GLN A 70 13.77 -6.80 18.63
C GLN A 70 13.70 -7.38 17.21
N GLY A 71 13.65 -6.53 16.18
CA GLY A 71 13.61 -6.97 14.78
C GLY A 71 12.26 -7.51 14.34
N GLU A 72 11.17 -7.19 15.05
CA GLU A 72 9.83 -7.61 14.65
C GLU A 72 9.45 -6.94 13.33
N LEU A 73 9.44 -7.74 12.25
CA LEU A 73 9.00 -7.33 10.92
C LEU A 73 7.89 -8.27 10.46
N ARG A 74 6.65 -7.77 10.48
CA ARG A 74 5.46 -8.58 10.21
C ARG A 74 4.53 -7.95 9.19
N VAL A 75 3.95 -8.78 8.33
CA VAL A 75 2.86 -8.42 7.41
C VAL A 75 1.66 -9.34 7.62
N ALA A 76 0.47 -8.90 7.22
CA ALA A 76 -0.73 -9.75 7.23
C ALA A 76 -1.27 -9.99 5.82
N VAL A 77 -1.69 -11.23 5.58
CA VAL A 77 -2.15 -11.73 4.29
C VAL A 77 -3.56 -12.26 4.46
N LYS A 78 -4.53 -11.47 4.01
CA LYS A 78 -5.90 -11.93 3.88
C LYS A 78 -6.07 -12.76 2.61
N LEU A 79 -6.76 -13.88 2.73
CA LEU A 79 -7.13 -14.73 1.60
C LEU A 79 -8.09 -13.97 0.68
N VAL A 80 -7.74 -13.93 -0.61
CA VAL A 80 -8.56 -13.33 -1.66
C VAL A 80 -9.09 -14.46 -2.53
N GLU A 81 -10.40 -14.47 -2.76
CA GLU A 81 -11.04 -15.42 -3.68
C GLU A 81 -10.39 -15.34 -5.06
N ASP A 82 -10.06 -16.49 -5.66
CA ASP A 82 -9.29 -16.61 -6.90
C ASP A 82 -7.89 -15.94 -6.90
N GLY A 83 -7.39 -15.56 -5.71
CA GLY A 83 -6.12 -14.88 -5.54
C GLY A 83 -4.92 -15.83 -5.53
N LEU A 84 -4.20 -15.94 -6.66
CA LEU A 84 -3.07 -16.87 -6.81
C LEU A 84 -2.02 -16.78 -5.68
N PHE A 85 -1.59 -15.58 -5.32
CA PHE A 85 -0.51 -15.40 -4.33
C PHE A 85 -0.99 -15.55 -2.89
N SER A 86 -2.17 -15.01 -2.55
CA SER A 86 -2.74 -15.15 -1.22
C SER A 86 -3.08 -16.61 -0.91
N SER A 87 -3.64 -17.35 -1.88
CA SER A 87 -3.88 -18.79 -1.72
C SER A 87 -2.57 -19.55 -1.56
N HIS A 88 -1.57 -19.28 -2.41
CA HIS A 88 -0.26 -19.92 -2.29
C HIS A 88 0.37 -19.74 -0.90
N LEU A 89 0.30 -18.53 -0.34
CA LEU A 89 0.80 -18.28 1.01
C LEU A 89 -0.02 -19.04 2.07
N HIS A 90 -1.36 -18.99 2.01
CA HIS A 90 -2.20 -19.72 2.97
C HIS A 90 -1.99 -21.24 2.91
N ASP A 91 -1.77 -21.79 1.73
CA ASP A 91 -1.64 -23.24 1.52
C ASP A 91 -0.27 -23.78 1.95
N SER A 92 0.79 -22.96 1.89
CA SER A 92 2.16 -23.47 1.96
C SER A 92 3.12 -22.73 2.88
N ILE A 93 2.83 -21.48 3.29
CA ILE A 93 3.79 -20.71 4.08
C ILE A 93 3.95 -21.30 5.49
N ALA A 94 5.18 -21.52 5.92
CA ALA A 94 5.50 -22.10 7.22
C ALA A 94 6.77 -21.50 7.83
N PRO A 95 6.90 -21.48 9.17
CA PRO A 95 8.15 -21.12 9.83
C PRO A 95 9.34 -21.91 9.28
N GLY A 96 10.47 -21.23 9.12
CA GLY A 96 11.70 -21.77 8.57
C GLY A 96 11.81 -21.74 7.04
N GLN A 97 10.72 -21.51 6.30
CA GLN A 97 10.79 -21.32 4.85
C GLN A 97 11.47 -20.00 4.48
N VAL A 98 12.01 -19.92 3.27
CA VAL A 98 12.66 -18.71 2.74
C VAL A 98 11.81 -18.15 1.60
N ILE A 99 11.57 -16.84 1.63
CA ILE A 99 10.87 -16.10 0.58
C ILE A 99 11.64 -14.83 0.26
N ASP A 100 11.57 -14.38 -0.99
CA ASP A 100 12.16 -13.11 -1.38
C ASP A 100 11.28 -11.95 -0.89
N VAL A 101 11.88 -11.09 -0.07
CA VAL A 101 11.23 -9.92 0.52
C VAL A 101 11.98 -8.68 0.04
N MET A 102 11.27 -7.75 -0.58
CA MET A 102 11.84 -6.46 -0.95
C MET A 102 11.96 -5.56 0.29
N THR A 103 13.00 -4.74 0.34
CA THR A 103 13.13 -3.68 1.37
C THR A 103 11.87 -2.81 1.44
N PRO A 104 11.52 -2.26 2.61
CA PRO A 104 10.32 -1.47 2.81
C PRO A 104 10.16 -0.33 1.80
N ASP A 105 8.92 -0.13 1.35
CA ASP A 105 8.51 0.94 0.45
C ASP A 105 7.12 1.43 0.83
N GLY A 106 6.70 2.56 0.28
CA GLY A 106 5.39 3.15 0.55
C GLY A 106 5.45 4.44 1.36
N ARG A 107 4.31 5.15 1.37
CA ARG A 107 4.20 6.57 1.75
C ARG A 107 2.94 6.88 2.55
N PHE A 108 2.27 5.85 3.06
CA PHE A 108 1.03 5.99 3.81
C PHE A 108 1.32 6.40 5.26
N HIS A 109 1.93 7.56 5.44
CA HIS A 109 2.37 8.07 6.73
C HIS A 109 2.56 9.59 6.73
N VAL A 110 2.68 10.12 7.94
CA VAL A 110 3.15 11.48 8.19
C VAL A 110 4.36 11.45 9.13
N PRO A 111 5.32 12.38 9.00
CA PRO A 111 6.44 12.48 9.93
C PRO A 111 5.96 12.71 11.36
N LEU A 112 6.55 11.98 12.31
CA LEU A 112 6.21 12.08 13.72
C LEU A 112 7.17 13.00 14.47
N GLU A 113 6.64 13.77 15.40
CA GLU A 113 7.41 14.69 16.24
C GLU A 113 7.05 14.47 17.71
N PRO A 114 8.03 14.22 18.62
CA PRO A 114 7.72 13.94 20.03
C PRO A 114 6.92 15.04 20.74
N ALA A 115 7.09 16.29 20.30
CA ALA A 115 6.36 17.43 20.84
C ALA A 115 5.03 17.70 20.10
N ALA A 116 4.67 16.97 19.05
CA ALA A 116 3.37 17.17 18.44
C ALA A 116 2.23 16.77 19.39
N ALA A 117 1.07 17.40 19.20
CA ALA A 117 -0.17 17.12 19.89
C ALA A 117 -1.29 17.09 18.84
N ARG A 118 -1.29 16.02 18.04
CA ARG A 118 -2.14 15.86 16.86
C ARG A 118 -3.32 14.92 17.12
N HIS A 119 -4.40 15.07 16.36
CA HIS A 119 -5.42 14.04 16.21
C HIS A 119 -5.26 13.31 14.88
N TYR A 120 -4.98 12.02 15.00
CA TYR A 120 -5.00 11.10 13.87
C TYR A 120 -6.33 10.39 13.79
N VAL A 121 -6.91 10.33 12.59
CA VAL A 121 -8.15 9.60 12.35
C VAL A 121 -7.90 8.56 11.28
N ALA A 122 -8.38 7.33 11.47
CA ALA A 122 -8.34 6.31 10.43
C ALA A 122 -9.72 5.70 10.18
N PHE A 123 -10.06 5.59 8.91
CA PHE A 123 -11.17 4.78 8.42
C PHE A 123 -10.59 3.55 7.73
N ALA A 124 -10.74 2.39 8.36
CA ALA A 124 -10.21 1.15 7.85
C ALA A 124 -11.32 0.12 7.60
N ALA A 125 -11.11 -0.81 6.66
CA ALA A 125 -12.01 -1.95 6.50
C ALA A 125 -11.27 -3.24 6.15
N GLY A 126 -11.63 -4.34 6.82
CA GLY A 126 -10.98 -5.65 6.63
C GLY A 126 -9.46 -5.57 6.77
N SER A 127 -8.71 -6.04 5.76
CA SER A 127 -7.24 -6.04 5.77
C SER A 127 -6.60 -4.65 5.70
N GLY A 128 -7.38 -3.60 5.43
CA GLY A 128 -6.94 -2.20 5.51
C GLY A 128 -6.47 -1.78 6.91
N ILE A 129 -6.72 -2.61 7.93
CA ILE A 129 -6.17 -2.42 9.27
C ILE A 129 -4.65 -2.57 9.33
N THR A 130 -4.02 -3.28 8.39
CA THR A 130 -2.59 -3.62 8.46
C THR A 130 -1.67 -2.39 8.54
N PRO A 131 -1.70 -1.41 7.62
CA PRO A 131 -0.89 -0.21 7.75
C PRO A 131 -1.36 0.66 8.93
N VAL A 132 -2.67 0.69 9.21
CA VAL A 132 -3.26 1.48 10.29
C VAL A 132 -2.83 0.99 11.66
N LEU A 133 -2.65 -0.32 11.85
CA LEU A 133 -2.12 -0.89 13.08
C LEU A 133 -0.67 -0.45 13.30
N SER A 134 0.16 -0.45 12.24
CA SER A 134 1.53 0.08 12.32
C SER A 134 1.53 1.58 12.66
N LEU A 135 0.65 2.37 12.05
CA LEU A 135 0.45 3.78 12.36
C LEU A 135 0.12 3.98 13.84
N ILE A 136 -0.90 3.30 14.36
CA ILE A 136 -1.35 3.44 15.76
C ILE A 136 -0.24 3.04 16.73
N ARG A 137 0.34 1.84 16.55
CA ARG A 137 1.36 1.30 17.46
C ARG A 137 2.65 2.11 17.47
N THR A 138 2.96 2.79 16.36
CA THR A 138 4.14 3.66 16.27
C THR A 138 3.87 5.05 16.82
N THR A 139 2.69 5.62 16.50
CA THR A 139 2.37 7.03 16.77
C THR A 139 2.11 7.31 18.24
N LEU A 140 1.30 6.48 18.90
CA LEU A 140 0.91 6.70 20.31
C LEU A 140 2.11 6.76 21.28
N PRO A 141 3.15 5.91 21.17
CA PRO A 141 4.36 6.07 21.97
C PRO A 141 5.30 7.17 21.47
N ALA A 142 5.39 7.41 20.15
CA ALA A 142 6.32 8.39 19.58
C ALA A 142 5.89 9.85 19.81
N GLU A 143 4.58 10.12 19.85
CA GLU A 143 4.02 11.45 20.10
C GLU A 143 3.12 11.44 21.35
N PRO A 144 3.67 11.56 22.57
CA PRO A 144 2.92 11.33 23.81
C PRO A 144 1.73 12.25 24.07
N ARG A 145 1.60 13.37 23.33
CA ARG A 145 0.48 14.31 23.43
C ARG A 145 -0.57 14.13 22.32
N SER A 146 -0.31 13.28 21.34
CA SER A 146 -1.23 13.01 20.24
C SER A 146 -2.25 11.93 20.61
N ARG A 147 -3.38 11.91 19.90
CA ARG A 147 -4.45 10.91 20.05
C ARG A 147 -4.78 10.30 18.70
N PHE A 148 -5.41 9.13 18.72
CA PHE A 148 -5.77 8.38 17.51
C PHE A 148 -7.23 7.89 17.63
N THR A 149 -8.04 8.12 16.59
CA THR A 149 -9.38 7.52 16.46
C THR A 149 -9.39 6.56 15.28
N LEU A 150 -9.80 5.32 15.49
CA LEU A 150 -10.00 4.32 14.46
C LEU A 150 -11.49 3.99 14.33
N VAL A 151 -12.04 4.17 13.13
CA VAL A 151 -13.34 3.62 12.72
C VAL A 151 -13.06 2.42 11.81
N TYR A 152 -13.37 1.21 12.31
CA TYR A 152 -12.97 -0.04 11.68
C TYR A 152 -14.17 -0.89 11.23
N GLY A 153 -14.39 -0.94 9.92
CA GLY A 153 -15.46 -1.68 9.27
C GLY A 153 -15.15 -3.15 9.03
N ASN A 154 -16.01 -4.05 9.52
CA ASN A 154 -15.89 -5.51 9.34
C ASN A 154 -17.25 -6.16 9.04
N ARG A 155 -17.25 -7.46 8.72
CA ARG A 155 -18.50 -8.21 8.50
C ARG A 155 -19.18 -8.50 9.83
N ASN A 156 -18.43 -9.09 10.73
CA ASN A 156 -18.83 -9.54 12.07
C ASN A 156 -17.60 -9.54 12.98
N VAL A 157 -17.80 -9.79 14.28
CA VAL A 157 -16.73 -9.79 15.27
C VAL A 157 -15.59 -10.76 14.94
N ASP A 158 -15.92 -11.96 14.43
CA ASP A 158 -14.93 -12.99 14.08
C ASP A 158 -14.04 -12.61 12.88
N SER A 159 -14.43 -11.58 12.13
CA SER A 159 -13.66 -11.07 10.99
C SER A 159 -12.76 -9.88 11.33
N ILE A 160 -12.75 -9.42 12.58
CA ILE A 160 -11.91 -8.31 13.04
C ILE A 160 -10.46 -8.82 13.14
N ILE A 161 -9.65 -8.46 12.15
CA ILE A 161 -8.22 -8.81 12.13
C ILE A 161 -7.53 -8.01 13.24
N PHE A 162 -6.69 -8.68 14.04
CA PHE A 162 -5.99 -8.11 15.21
C PHE A 162 -6.90 -7.61 16.34
N SER A 163 -8.10 -8.19 16.51
CA SER A 163 -9.06 -7.79 17.55
C SER A 163 -8.44 -7.65 18.95
N GLU A 164 -7.73 -8.69 19.42
CA GLU A 164 -7.08 -8.67 20.74
C GLU A 164 -6.05 -7.55 20.88
N THR A 165 -5.19 -7.39 19.86
CA THR A 165 -4.17 -6.31 19.85
C THR A 165 -4.80 -4.92 19.88
N LEU A 166 -5.93 -4.72 19.19
CA LEU A 166 -6.63 -3.44 19.19
C LEU A 166 -7.27 -3.13 20.56
N GLU A 167 -7.88 -4.10 21.21
CA GLU A 167 -8.41 -3.92 22.56
C GLU A 167 -7.30 -3.71 23.59
N ASP A 168 -6.16 -4.39 23.47
CA ASP A 168 -4.97 -4.16 24.31
C ASP A 168 -4.45 -2.72 24.16
N LEU A 169 -4.35 -2.22 22.93
CA LEU A 169 -3.96 -0.83 22.67
C LEU A 169 -4.94 0.17 23.28
N LYS A 170 -6.25 -0.11 23.19
CA LYS A 170 -7.28 0.74 23.77
C LYS A 170 -7.18 0.77 25.31
N ASN A 171 -6.92 -0.37 25.93
CA ASN A 171 -6.70 -0.48 27.37
C ASN A 171 -5.39 0.19 27.81
N GLN A 172 -4.35 0.15 26.99
CA GLN A 172 -3.08 0.83 27.26
C GLN A 172 -3.20 2.36 27.13
N TYR A 173 -3.97 2.85 26.17
CA TYR A 173 -4.08 4.26 25.81
C TYR A 173 -5.51 4.80 25.99
N LEU A 174 -6.16 4.50 27.13
CA LEU A 174 -7.59 4.78 27.38
C LEU A 174 -8.07 6.19 27.03
N SER A 175 -7.25 7.23 27.25
CA SER A 175 -7.61 8.62 26.97
C SER A 175 -7.11 9.13 25.61
N ARG A 176 -6.40 8.30 24.85
CA ARG A 176 -5.66 8.68 23.64
C ARG A 176 -5.95 7.80 22.43
N PHE A 177 -6.51 6.61 22.62
CA PHE A 177 -6.93 5.75 21.52
C PHE A 177 -8.42 5.43 21.62
N THR A 178 -9.16 5.86 20.60
CA THR A 178 -10.58 5.59 20.47
C THR A 178 -10.80 4.60 19.33
N LEU A 179 -11.55 3.54 19.59
CA LEU A 179 -11.85 2.47 18.63
C LEU A 179 -13.36 2.32 18.47
N TYR A 180 -13.85 2.46 17.23
CA TYR A 180 -15.22 2.20 16.85
C TYR A 180 -15.26 1.04 15.85
N HIS A 181 -16.00 -0.02 16.19
CA HIS A 181 -16.27 -1.11 15.25
C HIS A 181 -17.58 -0.84 14.51
N VAL A 182 -17.53 -0.97 13.18
CA VAL A 182 -18.72 -0.90 12.31
C VAL A 182 -18.93 -2.26 11.67
N LEU A 183 -20.05 -2.92 11.98
CA LEU A 183 -20.31 -4.29 11.55
C LEU A 183 -21.46 -4.36 10.53
N SER A 184 -21.18 -4.91 9.35
CA SER A 184 -22.12 -4.95 8.22
C SER A 184 -23.05 -6.16 8.18
N ARG A 185 -22.73 -7.23 8.90
CA ARG A 185 -23.50 -8.51 8.92
C ARG A 185 -23.84 -8.97 10.34
N GLN A 186 -23.71 -8.08 11.33
CA GLN A 186 -24.08 -8.34 12.72
C GLN A 186 -24.93 -7.16 13.21
N PRO A 187 -26.11 -7.42 13.79
CA PRO A 187 -26.92 -6.36 14.39
C PRO A 187 -26.14 -5.59 15.45
N GLN A 188 -26.34 -4.27 15.51
CA GLN A 188 -25.81 -3.40 16.55
C GLN A 188 -26.95 -2.63 17.18
N GLU A 189 -26.80 -2.25 18.45
CA GLU A 189 -27.79 -1.42 19.15
C GLU A 189 -27.77 0.04 18.66
N VAL A 190 -26.61 0.49 18.16
CA VAL A 190 -26.40 1.84 17.65
C VAL A 190 -26.29 1.77 16.13
N ASP A 191 -27.18 2.48 15.43
CA ASP A 191 -27.24 2.51 13.96
C ASP A 191 -25.92 2.98 13.31
N LEU A 192 -25.24 3.95 13.94
CA LEU A 192 -23.93 4.44 13.50
C LEU A 192 -22.88 3.32 13.40
N LEU A 193 -23.01 2.27 14.22
CA LEU A 193 -22.10 1.12 14.25
C LEU A 193 -22.56 -0.03 13.35
N HIS A 194 -23.75 0.05 12.74
CA HIS A 194 -24.28 -0.97 11.85
C HIS A 194 -24.14 -0.59 10.38
N GLY A 195 -23.62 -1.49 9.55
CA GLY A 195 -23.51 -1.31 8.09
C GLY A 195 -22.08 -1.27 7.57
N ARG A 196 -21.87 -0.62 6.43
CA ARG A 196 -20.55 -0.47 5.79
C ARG A 196 -20.01 0.94 6.03
N LEU A 197 -18.70 1.14 5.91
CA LEU A 197 -18.17 2.50 5.84
C LEU A 197 -18.44 3.05 4.43
N ASP A 198 -19.56 3.73 4.30
CA ASP A 198 -20.00 4.49 3.13
C ASP A 198 -19.91 5.99 3.43
N HIS A 199 -20.14 6.83 2.42
CA HIS A 199 -20.05 8.28 2.55
C HIS A 199 -20.94 8.82 3.68
N ALA A 200 -22.19 8.36 3.76
CA ALA A 200 -23.16 8.79 4.75
C ALA A 200 -22.72 8.44 6.18
N ARG A 201 -22.18 7.23 6.38
CA ARG A 201 -21.73 6.79 7.70
C ARG A 201 -20.45 7.48 8.14
N VAL A 202 -19.51 7.73 7.23
CA VAL A 202 -18.32 8.54 7.51
C VAL A 202 -18.74 9.96 7.92
N THR A 203 -19.66 10.57 7.18
CA THR A 203 -20.25 11.88 7.53
C THR A 203 -20.85 11.87 8.93
N ALA A 204 -21.65 10.86 9.26
CA ALA A 204 -22.26 10.73 10.58
C ALA A 204 -21.23 10.60 11.72
N PHE A 205 -20.09 9.93 11.49
CA PHE A 205 -18.99 9.90 12.46
C PHE A 205 -18.34 11.28 12.64
N LEU A 206 -18.12 12.00 11.55
CA LEU A 206 -17.52 13.34 11.58
C LEU A 206 -18.41 14.34 12.32
N GLU A 207 -19.73 14.27 12.10
CA GLU A 207 -20.69 15.15 12.78
C GLU A 207 -20.86 14.83 14.27
N ALA A 208 -20.90 13.55 14.63
CA ALA A 208 -21.27 13.14 15.98
C ALA A 208 -20.08 12.96 16.92
N LEU A 209 -18.94 12.48 16.43
CA LEU A 209 -17.86 11.92 17.28
C LEU A 209 -16.45 12.40 16.91
N ILE A 210 -16.25 12.94 15.70
CA ILE A 210 -14.92 13.28 15.17
C ILE A 210 -14.96 14.68 14.54
N PRO A 211 -14.88 15.75 15.34
CA PRO A 211 -14.90 17.12 14.82
C PRO A 211 -13.82 17.33 13.77
N VAL A 212 -14.20 17.86 12.60
CA VAL A 212 -13.30 18.01 11.44
C VAL A 212 -12.12 18.93 11.74
N ASP A 213 -12.36 20.05 12.44
CA ASP A 213 -11.34 21.05 12.76
C ASP A 213 -10.20 20.50 13.62
N ASP A 214 -10.45 19.38 14.31
CA ASP A 214 -9.49 18.72 15.16
C ASP A 214 -8.58 17.75 14.39
N ILE A 215 -8.89 17.41 13.13
CA ILE A 215 -8.18 16.38 12.36
C ILE A 215 -6.88 16.95 11.75
N ASP A 216 -5.75 16.47 12.26
CA ASP A 216 -4.42 16.80 11.74
C ASP A 216 -4.01 15.89 10.58
N ALA A 217 -4.41 14.61 10.62
CA ALA A 217 -4.22 13.68 9.52
C ALA A 217 -5.28 12.56 9.54
N ALA A 218 -5.87 12.31 8.36
CA ALA A 218 -6.84 11.26 8.10
C ALA A 218 -6.22 10.16 7.24
N PHE A 219 -6.36 8.90 7.65
CA PHE A 219 -5.88 7.72 6.94
C PHE A 219 -7.04 6.85 6.48
N VAL A 220 -7.08 6.48 5.21
CA VAL A 220 -8.16 5.67 4.63
C VAL A 220 -7.59 4.44 3.94
N CYS A 221 -7.98 3.24 4.38
CA CYS A 221 -7.50 1.99 3.77
C CYS A 221 -8.53 0.86 3.84
N GLY A 222 -8.83 0.23 2.71
CA GLY A 222 -9.85 -0.80 2.62
C GLY A 222 -10.23 -1.14 1.18
N PRO A 223 -11.43 -1.68 0.95
CA PRO A 223 -11.98 -1.85 -0.40
C PRO A 223 -12.05 -0.51 -1.15
N ALA A 224 -11.80 -0.52 -2.46
CA ALA A 224 -11.74 0.70 -3.28
C ALA A 224 -12.97 1.61 -3.15
N SER A 225 -14.18 1.05 -3.18
CA SER A 225 -15.42 1.83 -3.02
C SER A 225 -15.49 2.53 -1.67
N MET A 226 -15.07 1.86 -0.59
CA MET A 226 -15.05 2.44 0.75
C MET A 226 -14.02 3.58 0.85
N ILE A 227 -12.86 3.42 0.20
CA ILE A 227 -11.85 4.48 0.15
C ILE A 227 -12.40 5.71 -0.56
N ASP A 228 -12.95 5.53 -1.77
CA ASP A 228 -13.46 6.62 -2.59
C ASP A 228 -14.59 7.38 -1.86
N GLU A 229 -15.50 6.65 -1.20
CA GLU A 229 -16.60 7.23 -0.43
C GLU A 229 -16.15 7.94 0.84
N ALA A 230 -15.19 7.37 1.58
CA ALA A 230 -14.66 7.98 2.80
C ALA A 230 -13.82 9.23 2.50
N GLU A 231 -13.00 9.21 1.44
CA GLU A 231 -12.28 10.39 0.97
C GLU A 231 -13.23 11.52 0.56
N ALA A 232 -14.31 11.18 -0.17
CA ALA A 232 -15.32 12.16 -0.56
C ALA A 232 -16.00 12.78 0.67
N ALA A 233 -16.40 11.96 1.65
CA ALA A 233 -17.03 12.46 2.88
C ALA A 233 -16.10 13.37 3.70
N LEU A 234 -14.80 13.03 3.80
CA LEU A 234 -13.81 13.88 4.47
C LEU A 234 -13.65 15.25 3.77
N ARG A 235 -13.59 15.25 2.44
CA ARG A 235 -13.50 16.51 1.65
C ARG A 235 -14.77 17.34 1.76
N ASP A 236 -15.94 16.72 1.65
CA ASP A 236 -17.23 17.40 1.77
C ASP A 236 -17.42 18.02 3.16
N ALA A 237 -16.88 17.37 4.20
CA ALA A 237 -16.87 17.88 5.55
C ALA A 237 -15.82 18.97 5.81
N GLY A 238 -14.93 19.25 4.84
CA GLY A 238 -13.97 20.35 4.89
C GLY A 238 -12.55 19.98 5.33
N VAL A 239 -12.20 18.69 5.42
CA VAL A 239 -10.81 18.28 5.69
C VAL A 239 -9.93 18.67 4.50
N ASP A 240 -8.81 19.36 4.80
CA ASP A 240 -7.80 19.70 3.80
C ASP A 240 -7.33 18.42 3.06
N PRO A 241 -7.42 18.36 1.71
CA PRO A 241 -6.97 17.22 0.93
C PRO A 241 -5.54 16.77 1.24
N HIS A 242 -4.64 17.68 1.62
CA HIS A 242 -3.26 17.34 1.97
C HIS A 242 -3.12 16.58 3.30
N ARG A 243 -4.18 16.56 4.12
CA ARG A 243 -4.26 15.77 5.36
C ARG A 243 -4.94 14.43 5.15
N ILE A 244 -5.47 14.15 3.95
CA ILE A 244 -6.15 12.90 3.63
C ILE A 244 -5.17 11.97 2.90
N HIS A 245 -4.81 10.88 3.55
CA HIS A 245 -3.92 9.87 3.01
C HIS A 245 -4.72 8.60 2.73
N ALA A 246 -4.64 8.07 1.51
CA ALA A 246 -5.36 6.87 1.10
C ALA A 246 -4.41 5.82 0.53
N GLU A 247 -4.60 4.55 0.89
CA GLU A 247 -3.88 3.41 0.33
C GLU A 247 -4.85 2.38 -0.24
N ARG A 248 -4.69 2.03 -1.52
CA ARG A 248 -5.57 1.13 -2.28
C ARG A 248 -4.92 -0.23 -2.50
N PHE A 249 -5.66 -1.30 -2.18
CA PHE A 249 -5.24 -2.68 -2.45
C PHE A 249 -5.95 -3.28 -3.67
N GLY A 250 -5.23 -4.13 -4.42
CA GLY A 250 -5.85 -5.10 -5.32
C GLY A 250 -6.68 -4.52 -6.48
N VAL A 251 -6.37 -3.31 -6.98
CA VAL A 251 -7.06 -2.78 -8.16
C VAL A 251 -6.90 -3.76 -9.32
N PRO A 252 -8.01 -4.26 -9.91
CA PRO A 252 -7.93 -5.22 -11.00
C PRO A 252 -7.04 -4.69 -12.12
N LEU A 253 -5.99 -5.44 -12.44
CA LEU A 253 -5.28 -5.24 -13.69
C LEU A 253 -6.31 -5.41 -14.81
N ALA A 254 -6.41 -4.42 -15.70
CA ALA A 254 -7.24 -4.59 -16.88
C ALA A 254 -6.77 -5.86 -17.58
N ARG A 255 -7.66 -6.84 -17.78
CA ARG A 255 -7.37 -7.95 -18.69
C ARG A 255 -6.98 -7.31 -20.02
N ALA A 256 -5.82 -7.68 -20.56
CA ALA A 256 -5.49 -7.35 -21.94
C ALA A 256 -6.69 -7.75 -22.79
N LYS A 257 -7.40 -6.78 -23.37
CA LYS A 257 -8.53 -7.08 -24.25
C LYS A 257 -7.98 -7.96 -25.39
N PRO A 258 -8.64 -9.06 -25.75
CA PRO A 258 -8.28 -9.82 -26.94
C PRO A 258 -8.27 -8.85 -28.13
N LYS A 259 -7.13 -8.75 -28.81
CA LYS A 259 -6.95 -7.82 -29.94
C LYS A 259 -7.95 -8.15 -31.07
N PRO A 260 -8.65 -7.16 -31.64
CA PRO A 260 -9.09 -7.27 -33.02
C PRO A 260 -7.83 -7.40 -33.90
N ALA A 261 -7.85 -8.29 -34.89
CA ALA A 261 -6.80 -8.35 -35.90
C ALA A 261 -6.82 -7.05 -36.72
N HIS A 262 -6.01 -6.06 -36.33
CA HIS A 262 -5.79 -4.88 -37.14
C HIS A 262 -4.74 -5.18 -38.19
N THR A 263 -5.19 -5.14 -39.44
CA THR A 263 -4.36 -5.10 -40.64
C THR A 263 -3.37 -3.95 -40.54
N SER A 264 -2.09 -4.29 -40.70
CA SER A 264 -0.95 -3.38 -40.79
C SER A 264 -1.26 -2.15 -41.65
N THR A 265 -1.18 -0.97 -41.03
CA THR A 265 -0.86 0.27 -41.73
C THR A 265 0.41 0.84 -41.11
N ASP A 266 1.39 1.12 -41.95
CA ASP A 266 2.80 1.36 -41.63
C ASP A 266 3.07 2.69 -40.90
N HIS A 267 2.56 2.89 -39.68
CA HIS A 267 3.00 3.96 -38.76
C HIS A 267 3.11 3.51 -37.29
N ALA A 268 3.45 2.24 -37.01
CA ALA A 268 3.73 1.78 -35.65
C ALA A 268 5.11 2.27 -35.18
N GLY A 269 5.20 3.52 -34.72
CA GLY A 269 6.43 4.11 -34.22
C GLY A 269 6.91 3.40 -32.95
N THR A 270 8.22 3.16 -32.86
CA THR A 270 8.89 2.82 -31.59
C THR A 270 9.62 4.06 -31.09
N ALA A 271 9.50 4.36 -29.80
CA ALA A 271 10.39 5.31 -29.14
C ALA A 271 11.71 4.65 -28.75
N GLU A 272 12.79 5.42 -28.76
CA GLU A 272 14.01 5.08 -28.04
C GLU A 272 13.76 5.27 -26.54
N LEU A 273 13.86 4.18 -25.78
CA LEU A 273 13.75 4.20 -24.32
C LEU A 273 15.14 4.01 -23.71
N VAL A 274 15.55 4.93 -22.85
CA VAL A 274 16.73 4.76 -21.99
C VAL A 274 16.26 4.68 -20.54
N VAL A 275 16.62 3.60 -19.86
CA VAL A 275 16.37 3.40 -18.43
C VAL A 275 17.68 3.61 -17.68
N VAL A 276 17.70 4.53 -16.72
CA VAL A 276 18.80 4.69 -15.75
C VAL A 276 18.47 3.91 -14.48
N LEU A 277 19.35 2.99 -14.10
CA LEU A 277 19.24 2.16 -12.91
C LEU A 277 20.63 1.97 -12.28
N ASP A 278 20.77 2.32 -11.01
CA ASP A 278 22.01 2.26 -10.24
C ASP A 278 23.19 2.92 -11.00
N GLY A 279 22.93 4.10 -11.58
CA GLY A 279 23.87 4.89 -12.37
C GLY A 279 24.17 4.36 -13.77
N LYS A 280 23.57 3.24 -14.20
CA LYS A 280 23.80 2.63 -15.53
C LYS A 280 22.65 2.93 -16.47
N GLN A 281 22.98 3.22 -17.73
CA GLN A 281 22.00 3.44 -18.79
C GLN A 281 21.77 2.17 -19.61
N HIS A 282 20.49 1.86 -19.85
CA HIS A 282 20.05 0.72 -20.63
C HIS A 282 19.12 1.19 -21.75
N SER A 283 19.53 1.03 -23.00
CA SER A 283 18.74 1.45 -24.17
C SER A 283 17.94 0.29 -24.75
N MET A 284 16.69 0.55 -25.12
CA MET A 284 15.78 -0.41 -25.75
C MET A 284 14.74 0.32 -26.62
N ARG A 285 13.87 -0.43 -27.29
CA ARG A 285 12.77 0.11 -28.10
C ARG A 285 11.45 -0.07 -27.38
N LEU A 286 10.71 1.03 -27.20
CA LEU A 286 9.39 1.06 -26.60
C LEU A 286 8.32 1.20 -27.70
N PRO A 287 7.44 0.19 -27.88
CA PRO A 287 6.26 0.36 -28.73
C PRO A 287 5.36 1.49 -28.22
N MET A 288 5.00 2.44 -29.08
CA MET A 288 4.24 3.64 -28.66
C MET A 288 2.77 3.35 -28.31
N GLU A 289 2.13 2.38 -28.97
CA GLU A 289 0.67 2.19 -28.86
C GLU A 289 0.26 1.21 -27.76
N ASP A 290 1.01 0.13 -27.56
CA ASP A 290 0.55 -1.06 -26.82
C ASP A 290 1.47 -1.49 -25.66
N ALA A 291 2.46 -0.68 -25.29
CA ALA A 291 3.41 -1.02 -24.24
C ALA A 291 3.62 0.12 -23.26
N ASN A 292 3.85 -0.22 -21.99
CA ASN A 292 4.33 0.71 -20.99
C ASN A 292 5.84 0.55 -20.78
N VAL A 293 6.44 1.56 -20.17
CA VAL A 293 7.89 1.63 -19.88
C VAL A 293 8.34 0.41 -19.06
N LEU A 294 7.60 0.03 -18.01
CA LEU A 294 7.99 -1.10 -17.15
C LEU A 294 8.01 -2.41 -17.92
N ASP A 295 6.92 -2.79 -18.58
CA ASP A 295 6.81 -4.08 -19.26
C ASP A 295 7.84 -4.22 -20.39
N THR A 296 8.14 -3.12 -21.09
CA THR A 296 9.20 -3.08 -22.11
C THR A 296 10.57 -3.37 -21.49
N ALA A 297 10.89 -2.72 -20.37
CA ALA A 297 12.18 -2.91 -19.71
C ALA A 297 12.32 -4.29 -19.04
N LEU A 298 11.25 -4.83 -18.47
CA LEU A 298 11.22 -6.21 -17.97
C LEU A 298 11.41 -7.22 -19.11
N ALA A 299 10.78 -7.01 -20.26
CA ALA A 299 10.97 -7.86 -21.44
C ALA A 299 12.40 -7.78 -22.02
N ALA A 300 13.09 -6.67 -21.81
CA ALA A 300 14.51 -6.51 -22.11
C ALA A 300 15.45 -7.11 -21.05
N GLY A 301 14.90 -7.72 -19.99
CA GLY A 301 15.66 -8.43 -18.96
C GLY A 301 16.16 -7.56 -17.81
N LEU A 302 15.70 -6.32 -17.67
CA LEU A 302 16.03 -5.49 -16.50
C LEU A 302 15.22 -5.96 -15.28
N ASP A 303 15.87 -6.04 -14.11
CA ASP A 303 15.17 -6.24 -12.84
C ASP A 303 14.85 -4.89 -12.21
N LEU A 304 13.67 -4.37 -12.52
CA LEU A 304 13.21 -3.08 -12.03
C LEU A 304 12.37 -3.23 -10.75
N PRO A 305 12.35 -2.20 -9.88
CA PRO A 305 11.42 -2.16 -8.74
C PRO A 305 9.96 -2.11 -9.24
N TYR A 306 9.17 -3.16 -8.98
CA TYR A 306 7.72 -3.17 -9.21
C TYR A 306 7.01 -4.23 -8.35
N ALA A 307 5.70 -4.03 -8.14
CA ALA A 307 4.82 -5.02 -7.53
C ALA A 307 3.46 -5.14 -8.24
N CYS A 308 2.59 -4.12 -8.13
CA CYS A 308 1.18 -4.25 -8.51
C CYS A 308 0.90 -4.22 -10.02
N LYS A 309 1.71 -3.51 -10.81
CA LYS A 309 1.46 -3.14 -12.22
C LYS A 309 0.12 -2.42 -12.51
N GLY A 310 -0.58 -1.96 -11.47
CA GLY A 310 -1.91 -1.34 -11.58
C GLY A 310 -1.97 0.13 -11.15
N GLY A 311 -0.83 0.78 -10.94
CA GLY A 311 -0.77 2.20 -10.56
C GLY A 311 -1.06 2.50 -9.08
N VAL A 312 -1.00 1.50 -8.18
CA VAL A 312 -1.41 1.63 -6.76
C VAL A 312 -0.32 1.46 -5.71
N CYS A 313 0.80 0.81 -6.01
CA CYS A 313 1.84 0.56 -5.00
C CYS A 313 3.00 1.56 -5.03
N CYS A 314 3.09 2.40 -6.07
CA CYS A 314 4.18 3.37 -6.27
C CYS A 314 5.61 2.79 -6.42
N THR A 315 5.83 1.48 -6.27
CA THR A 315 7.18 0.87 -6.35
C THR A 315 7.92 1.16 -7.65
N CYS A 316 7.21 1.18 -8.78
CA CYS A 316 7.74 1.46 -10.11
C CYS A 316 7.88 2.97 -10.41
N ARG A 317 7.82 3.83 -9.39
CA ARG A 317 8.00 5.25 -9.57
C ARG A 317 9.42 5.55 -10.07
N ALA A 318 9.49 6.35 -11.12
CA ALA A 318 10.73 6.81 -11.75
C ALA A 318 10.55 8.27 -12.17
N LYS A 319 11.65 8.98 -12.46
CA LYS A 319 11.63 10.33 -12.98
C LYS A 319 11.91 10.34 -14.49
N VAL A 320 11.10 11.09 -15.25
CA VAL A 320 11.39 11.37 -16.65
C VAL A 320 12.48 12.46 -16.70
N LEU A 321 13.61 12.14 -17.31
CA LEU A 321 14.73 13.05 -17.50
C LEU A 321 14.70 13.72 -18.89
N GLU A 322 14.13 13.03 -19.87
CA GLU A 322 14.00 13.50 -21.25
C GLU A 322 12.74 12.89 -21.88
N GLY A 323 12.03 13.65 -22.73
CA GLY A 323 10.82 13.20 -23.40
C GLY A 323 9.55 13.37 -22.58
N GLN A 324 8.45 12.79 -23.07
CA GLN A 324 7.14 12.85 -22.42
C GLN A 324 6.48 11.48 -22.43
N VAL A 325 5.71 11.21 -21.38
CA VAL A 325 4.90 10.00 -21.22
C VAL A 325 3.50 10.36 -20.73
N GLU A 326 2.54 9.50 -21.03
CA GLU A 326 1.18 9.55 -20.49
C GLU A 326 0.96 8.37 -19.55
N MET A 327 0.39 8.62 -18.37
CA MET A 327 0.01 7.55 -17.44
C MET A 327 -1.46 7.17 -17.63
N GLU A 328 -1.71 5.88 -17.87
CA GLU A 328 -3.08 5.35 -18.01
C GLU A 328 -3.89 5.48 -16.70
N LYS A 329 -3.25 5.25 -15.55
CA LYS A 329 -3.84 5.38 -14.22
C LYS A 329 -2.82 5.95 -13.24
N ASN A 330 -3.30 6.75 -12.31
CA ASN A 330 -2.52 7.21 -11.17
C ASN A 330 -3.42 7.27 -9.93
N TYR A 331 -3.11 6.44 -8.94
CA TYR A 331 -3.80 6.42 -7.64
C TYR A 331 -2.89 6.79 -6.47
N THR A 332 -1.63 7.19 -6.74
CA THR A 332 -0.60 7.33 -5.69
C THR A 332 0.28 8.55 -5.81
N LEU A 333 0.65 8.99 -7.01
CA LEU A 333 1.48 10.18 -7.18
C LEU A 333 0.63 11.43 -6.99
N GLU A 334 1.12 12.34 -6.16
CA GLU A 334 0.50 13.64 -5.98
C GLU A 334 0.79 14.57 -7.17
N PRO A 335 -0.06 15.59 -7.42
CA PRO A 335 0.12 16.52 -8.54
C PRO A 335 1.53 17.15 -8.61
N TRP A 336 2.07 17.59 -7.48
CA TRP A 336 3.40 18.21 -7.42
C TRP A 336 4.54 17.24 -7.78
N GLU A 337 4.34 15.93 -7.61
CA GLU A 337 5.32 14.93 -8.03
C GLU A 337 5.32 14.76 -9.54
N MET A 338 4.13 14.72 -10.15
CA MET A 338 3.97 14.65 -11.59
C MET A 338 4.55 15.90 -12.26
N GLU A 339 4.36 17.08 -11.67
CA GLU A 339 4.98 18.33 -12.10
C GLU A 339 6.52 18.29 -12.05
N LYS A 340 7.09 17.57 -11.08
CA LYS A 340 8.55 17.31 -11.00
C LYS A 340 9.03 16.22 -11.96
N GLY A 341 8.15 15.66 -12.78
CA GLY A 341 8.46 14.63 -13.77
C GLY A 341 8.43 13.20 -13.24
N PHE A 342 7.86 12.96 -12.05
CA PHE A 342 7.70 11.59 -11.55
C PHE A 342 6.51 10.89 -12.20
N VAL A 343 6.72 9.61 -12.54
CA VAL A 343 5.75 8.77 -13.24
C VAL A 343 5.75 7.34 -12.70
N LEU A 344 4.63 6.64 -12.85
CA LEU A 344 4.52 5.21 -12.62
C LEU A 344 4.82 4.48 -13.93
N THR A 345 6.00 3.90 -14.06
CA THR A 345 6.44 3.30 -15.33
C THR A 345 5.56 2.15 -15.80
N CYS A 346 4.85 1.48 -14.88
CA CYS A 346 3.87 0.44 -15.23
C CYS A 346 2.62 0.99 -15.91
N GLN A 347 2.35 2.28 -15.83
CA GLN A 347 1.22 2.95 -16.48
C GLN A 347 1.66 3.94 -17.56
N ALA A 348 2.98 4.22 -17.66
CA ALA A 348 3.53 5.23 -18.55
C ALA A 348 3.75 4.71 -19.97
N ARG A 349 3.12 5.34 -20.97
CA ARG A 349 3.35 5.13 -22.42
C ARG A 349 4.07 6.33 -23.01
N ALA A 350 4.92 6.13 -24.00
CA ALA A 350 5.67 7.23 -24.61
C ALA A 350 4.78 8.12 -25.50
N LEU A 351 4.99 9.43 -25.40
CA LEU A 351 4.39 10.44 -26.30
C LEU A 351 5.42 11.02 -27.27
N THR A 352 6.72 10.87 -26.98
CA THR A 352 7.82 11.40 -27.80
C THR A 352 8.68 10.28 -28.39
N PRO A 353 9.40 10.53 -29.52
CA PRO A 353 10.27 9.53 -30.14
C PRO A 353 11.44 9.04 -29.29
N ARG A 354 11.76 9.76 -28.21
CA ARG A 354 12.79 9.40 -27.24
C ARG A 354 12.27 9.71 -25.83
N VAL A 355 12.51 8.79 -24.90
CA VAL A 355 12.18 8.91 -23.48
C VAL A 355 13.35 8.39 -22.65
N VAL A 356 13.82 9.19 -21.69
CA VAL A 356 14.80 8.78 -20.68
C VAL A 356 14.10 8.78 -19.34
N VAL A 357 14.05 7.61 -18.68
CA VAL A 357 13.52 7.48 -17.32
C VAL A 357 14.63 7.02 -16.39
N SER A 358 14.59 7.48 -15.15
CA SER A 358 15.57 7.10 -14.15
C SER A 358 14.88 6.66 -12.86
N TYR A 359 15.29 5.50 -12.37
CA TYR A 359 14.81 4.90 -11.11
C TYR A 359 15.65 5.34 -9.91
N ASP A 360 16.72 6.09 -10.15
CA ASP A 360 17.66 6.53 -9.13
C ASP A 360 17.12 7.76 -8.36
N GLU A 361 16.22 8.54 -8.96
CA GLU A 361 15.48 9.61 -8.30
C GLU A 361 14.21 9.02 -7.68
N ARG A 362 14.21 8.87 -6.35
CA ARG A 362 13.06 8.46 -5.54
C ARG A 362 12.62 9.56 -4.59
#